data_AF-A0A970M2W4-F1
#
_entry.id   AF-A0A970M2W4-F1
#
_cell.length_a   1.000
_cell.length_b   1.000
_cell.length_c   1.000
_cell.angle_alpha   90.00
_cell.angle_beta   90.00
_cell.angle_gamma   90.00
#
_symmetry.space_group_name_H-M   'P 1'
#
loop_
_entity.id
_entity.type
_entity.pdbx_description
1 polymer ?
#
loop_
_entity_poly.entity_id
_entity_poly.type
_entity_poly.pdbx_seq_one_letter_code
_entity_poly.pdbx_strand_id
1 'polypeptide(L)'
;MSKYSIKQELKRLSQRGKTSGLARFCMLEGHSYDEAKEGLEAYVSWWEESVAYIEQSSVNDIGSSEEYDHDLWPRSELFKALQYASEDDLGKVKKRISLADQRFIKATEQTHMANDHIDNPDMELHWWLFRKLKK
;
A
#
# COMPACT_ATOMS: atom_id res chain seq x y z
N MET A 1 -9.66 -14.83 11.81
CA MET A 1 -10.41 -15.94 11.16
C MET A 1 -9.44 -17.00 10.68
N SER A 2 -9.85 -18.26 10.47
CA SER A 2 -8.94 -19.28 9.91
C SER A 2 -8.89 -19.17 8.38
N LYS A 3 -7.76 -19.53 7.75
CA LYS A 3 -7.64 -19.55 6.27
C LYS A 3 -8.74 -20.41 5.61
N TYR A 4 -9.23 -21.44 6.30
CA TYR A 4 -10.32 -22.29 5.84
C TYR A 4 -11.68 -21.56 5.88
N SER A 5 -11.97 -20.79 6.93
CA SER A 5 -13.24 -20.04 7.03
C SER A 5 -13.33 -18.94 5.98
N ILE A 6 -12.23 -18.22 5.71
CA ILE A 6 -12.15 -17.19 4.66
C ILE A 6 -12.47 -17.79 3.28
N LYS A 7 -11.88 -18.95 2.96
CA LYS A 7 -12.16 -19.64 1.69
C LYS A 7 -13.62 -20.06 1.54
N GLN A 8 -14.25 -20.54 2.61
CA GLN A 8 -15.67 -20.89 2.56
C GLN A 8 -16.56 -19.66 2.36
N GLU A 9 -16.23 -18.54 3.00
CA GLU A 9 -16.98 -17.31 2.88
C GLU A 9 -16.85 -16.69 1.48
N LEU A 10 -15.64 -16.65 0.92
CA LEU A 10 -15.41 -16.25 -0.47
C LEU A 10 -16.20 -17.11 -1.46
N LYS A 11 -16.29 -18.43 -1.23
CA LYS A 11 -17.10 -19.33 -2.06
C LYS A 11 -18.59 -18.95 -2.03
N ARG A 12 -19.13 -18.62 -0.85
CA ARG A 12 -20.53 -18.18 -0.69
C ARG A 12 -20.79 -16.83 -1.35
N LEU A 13 -19.86 -15.89 -1.25
CA LEU A 13 -19.99 -14.55 -1.85
C LEU A 13 -19.87 -14.60 -3.39
N SER A 14 -18.97 -15.44 -3.91
CA SER A 14 -18.82 -15.69 -5.35
C SER A 14 -20.09 -16.29 -5.98
N GLN A 15 -20.74 -17.26 -5.31
CA GLN A 15 -22.03 -17.81 -5.74
C GLN A 15 -23.16 -16.78 -5.79
N ARG A 16 -23.03 -15.68 -5.06
CA ARG A 16 -24.00 -14.57 -5.02
C ARG A 16 -23.64 -13.42 -5.96
N GLY A 17 -22.50 -13.50 -6.68
CA GLY A 17 -22.00 -12.42 -7.54
C GLY A 17 -21.58 -11.16 -6.77
N LYS A 18 -21.19 -11.26 -5.49
CA LYS A 18 -21.06 -10.11 -4.57
C LYS A 18 -19.62 -9.70 -4.25
N THR A 19 -18.60 -10.23 -4.90
CA THR A 19 -17.19 -9.99 -4.49
C THR A 19 -16.35 -9.46 -5.64
N SER A 20 -15.86 -8.22 -5.51
CA SER A 20 -14.85 -7.66 -6.41
C SER A 20 -13.48 -8.33 -6.20
N GLY A 21 -12.57 -8.13 -7.15
CA GLY A 21 -11.19 -8.59 -7.06
C GLY A 21 -10.49 -8.06 -5.81
N LEU A 22 -10.61 -6.75 -5.56
CA LEU A 22 -10.08 -6.07 -4.38
C LEU A 22 -10.67 -6.63 -3.07
N ALA A 23 -12.00 -6.76 -2.97
CA ALA A 23 -12.61 -7.29 -1.75
C ALA A 23 -12.15 -8.72 -1.46
N ARG A 24 -11.94 -9.54 -2.51
CA ARG A 24 -11.37 -10.89 -2.36
C ARG A 24 -9.92 -10.85 -1.88
N PHE A 25 -9.10 -9.94 -2.42
CA PHE A 25 -7.71 -9.74 -1.97
C PHE A 25 -7.68 -9.37 -0.49
N CYS A 26 -8.41 -8.34 -0.06
CA CYS A 26 -8.43 -7.90 1.34
C CYS A 26 -8.86 -9.04 2.28
N MET A 27 -9.88 -9.82 1.91
CA MET A 27 -10.30 -10.97 2.72
C MET A 27 -9.21 -12.04 2.85
N LEU A 28 -8.38 -12.25 1.83
CA LEU A 28 -7.26 -13.20 1.86
C LEU A 28 -6.10 -12.70 2.71
N GLU A 29 -5.89 -11.38 2.76
CA GLU A 29 -4.95 -10.70 3.68
C GLU A 29 -5.45 -10.71 5.13
N GLY A 30 -6.69 -11.16 5.37
CA GLY A 30 -7.23 -11.40 6.71
C GLY A 30 -8.30 -10.40 7.16
N HIS A 31 -8.63 -9.41 6.33
CA HIS A 31 -9.72 -8.49 6.58
C HIS A 31 -11.08 -9.22 6.59
N SER A 32 -12.00 -8.73 7.42
CA SER A 32 -13.40 -9.11 7.37
C SER A 32 -14.04 -8.63 6.07
N TYR A 33 -15.20 -9.18 5.71
CA TYR A 33 -15.93 -8.73 4.51
C TYR A 33 -16.38 -7.27 4.61
N ASP A 34 -16.68 -6.78 5.82
CA ASP A 34 -17.09 -5.38 6.00
C ASP A 34 -15.90 -4.42 5.82
N GLU A 35 -14.74 -4.74 6.37
CA GLU A 35 -13.48 -4.01 6.11
C GLU A 35 -13.09 -4.08 4.63
N ALA A 36 -13.25 -5.24 4.00
CA ALA A 36 -12.95 -5.41 2.58
C ALA A 36 -13.84 -4.54 1.66
N LYS A 37 -15.03 -4.12 2.11
CA LYS A 37 -15.88 -3.16 1.37
C LYS A 37 -15.37 -1.73 1.45
N GLU A 38 -14.58 -1.39 2.46
CA GLU A 38 -13.92 -0.09 2.55
C GLU A 38 -12.84 0.05 1.46
N GLY A 39 -12.43 -1.06 0.86
CA GLY A 39 -11.66 -1.10 -0.37
C GLY A 39 -10.24 -0.56 -0.16
N LEU A 40 -9.90 0.51 -0.86
CA LEU A 40 -8.56 1.12 -0.80
C LEU A 40 -8.39 2.10 0.38
N GLU A 41 -9.44 2.43 1.11
CA GLU A 41 -9.43 3.51 2.11
C GLU A 41 -8.36 3.32 3.19
N ALA A 42 -8.25 2.10 3.74
CA ALA A 42 -7.25 1.77 4.75
C ALA A 42 -5.81 1.89 4.21
N TYR A 43 -5.54 1.29 3.05
CA TYR A 43 -4.22 1.33 2.41
C TYR A 43 -3.77 2.76 2.07
N VAL A 44 -4.70 3.59 1.61
CA VAL A 44 -4.43 5.00 1.29
C VAL A 44 -4.14 5.80 2.56
N SER A 45 -4.91 5.58 3.62
CA SER A 45 -4.71 6.25 4.90
C SER A 45 -3.36 5.88 5.52
N TRP A 46 -2.98 4.59 5.50
CA TRP A 46 -1.66 4.16 5.95
C TRP A 46 -0.53 4.80 5.15
N TRP A 47 -0.71 4.93 3.83
CA TRP A 47 0.29 5.61 3.01
C TRP A 47 0.39 7.10 3.36
N GLU A 48 -0.73 7.79 3.48
CA GLU A 48 -0.74 9.21 3.86
C GLU A 48 -0.10 9.49 5.22
N GLU A 49 -0.34 8.60 6.20
CA GLU A 49 0.28 8.66 7.53
C GLU A 49 1.79 8.44 7.46
N SER A 50 2.25 7.43 6.71
CA SER A 50 3.68 7.20 6.48
C SER A 50 4.34 8.40 5.81
N VAL A 51 3.73 8.98 4.76
CA VAL A 51 4.24 10.19 4.11
C VAL A 51 4.33 11.35 5.10
N ALA A 52 3.31 11.52 5.97
CA ALA A 52 3.33 12.57 6.97
C ALA A 52 4.43 12.39 8.01
N TYR A 53 4.76 11.15 8.37
CA TYR A 53 5.90 10.83 9.23
C TYR A 53 7.23 11.15 8.52
N ILE A 54 7.41 10.64 7.29
CA ILE A 54 8.59 10.90 6.45
C ILE A 54 8.85 12.39 6.24
N GLU A 55 7.81 13.22 6.08
CA GLU A 55 7.94 14.66 5.95
C GLU A 55 8.41 15.36 7.23
N GLN A 56 8.14 14.78 8.40
CA GLN A 56 8.49 15.35 9.70
C GLN A 56 9.86 14.86 10.20
N SER A 57 10.30 13.70 9.72
CA SER A 57 11.53 13.06 10.17
C SER A 57 12.77 13.66 9.51
N SER A 58 13.82 13.91 10.30
CA SER A 58 15.16 14.20 9.76
C SER A 58 15.96 12.92 9.51
N VAL A 59 17.01 13.00 8.69
CA VAL A 59 17.96 11.88 8.47
C VAL A 59 18.60 11.41 9.79
N ASN A 60 18.60 12.24 10.83
CA ASN A 60 19.12 11.91 12.15
C ASN A 60 18.05 11.28 13.08
N ASP A 61 16.76 11.42 12.76
CA ASP A 61 15.64 10.88 13.54
C ASP A 61 15.23 9.48 13.08
N ILE A 62 15.45 9.15 11.79
CA ILE A 62 15.25 7.80 11.24
C ILE A 62 16.57 7.06 11.43
N GLY A 63 16.72 6.45 12.61
CA GLY A 63 17.97 5.98 13.19
C GLY A 63 18.58 4.75 12.51
N SER A 64 17.93 4.17 11.49
CA SER A 64 18.44 3.05 10.69
C SER A 64 17.71 2.91 9.35
N SER A 65 18.29 2.14 8.41
CA SER A 65 17.59 1.78 7.17
C SER A 65 16.32 0.96 7.42
N GLU A 66 16.27 0.17 8.51
CA GLU A 66 15.11 -0.68 8.85
C GLU A 66 13.87 0.14 9.23
N GLU A 67 14.05 1.27 9.92
CA GLU A 67 12.94 2.19 10.23
C GLU A 67 12.40 2.85 8.97
N TYR A 68 13.28 3.21 8.03
CA TYR A 68 12.87 3.76 6.75
C TYR A 68 12.18 2.72 5.85
N ASP A 69 12.67 1.48 5.83
CA ASP A 69 12.03 0.36 5.13
C ASP A 69 10.61 0.13 5.66
N HIS A 70 10.43 0.18 6.98
CA HIS A 70 9.12 0.13 7.61
C HIS A 70 8.21 1.27 7.16
N ASP A 71 8.74 2.49 7.03
CA ASP A 71 7.96 3.63 6.52
C ASP A 71 7.54 3.45 5.05
N LEU A 72 8.29 2.70 4.24
CA LEU A 72 7.92 2.41 2.84
C LEU A 72 6.88 1.29 2.72
N TRP A 73 6.74 0.43 3.73
CA TRP A 73 5.85 -0.73 3.71
C TRP A 73 4.39 -0.40 3.33
N PRO A 74 3.75 0.67 3.85
CA PRO A 74 2.39 1.04 3.44
C PRO A 74 2.24 1.27 1.94
N ARG A 75 3.26 1.80 1.25
CA ARG A 75 3.19 2.02 -0.19
C ARG A 75 3.30 0.71 -0.98
N SER A 76 4.08 -0.24 -0.48
CA SER A 76 4.18 -1.60 -1.02
C SER A 76 2.85 -2.36 -0.86
N GLU A 77 2.18 -2.23 0.28
CA GLU A 77 0.84 -2.81 0.50
C GLU A 77 -0.23 -2.17 -0.40
N LEU A 78 -0.21 -0.83 -0.50
CA LEU A 78 -1.09 -0.12 -1.43
C LEU A 78 -0.84 -0.57 -2.88
N PHE A 79 0.42 -0.76 -3.29
CA PHE A 79 0.74 -1.26 -4.63
C PHE A 79 0.13 -2.63 -4.92
N LYS A 80 0.21 -3.57 -3.95
CA LYS A 80 -0.41 -4.89 -4.07
C LYS A 80 -1.93 -4.78 -4.21
N ALA A 81 -2.59 -3.97 -3.37
CA ALA A 81 -4.03 -3.76 -3.43
C ALA A 81 -4.48 -3.17 -4.77
N LEU A 82 -3.72 -2.22 -5.32
CA LEU A 82 -4.02 -1.58 -6.61
C LEU A 82 -4.04 -2.57 -7.78
N GLN A 83 -3.30 -3.69 -7.72
CA GLN A 83 -3.35 -4.73 -8.76
C GLN A 83 -4.72 -5.42 -8.89
N TYR A 84 -5.57 -5.30 -7.86
CA TYR A 84 -6.90 -5.92 -7.81
C TYR A 84 -8.05 -4.90 -7.83
N ALA A 85 -7.73 -3.60 -7.81
CA ALA A 85 -8.70 -2.52 -7.80
C ALA A 85 -9.26 -2.27 -9.21
N SER A 86 -10.57 -2.03 -9.29
CA SER A 86 -11.22 -1.54 -10.50
C SER A 86 -11.13 0.00 -10.59
N GLU A 87 -11.45 0.57 -11.77
CA GLU A 87 -11.53 2.03 -11.92
C GLU A 87 -12.55 2.66 -10.96
N ASP A 88 -13.65 1.94 -10.65
CA ASP A 88 -14.65 2.40 -9.68
C ASP A 88 -14.08 2.47 -8.26
N ASP A 89 -13.24 1.49 -7.87
CA ASP A 89 -12.54 1.50 -6.59
C ASP A 89 -11.55 2.68 -6.50
N LEU A 90 -10.88 3.00 -7.63
CA LEU A 90 -9.93 4.11 -7.73
C LEU A 90 -10.61 5.48 -7.67
N GLY A 91 -11.85 5.61 -8.17
CA GLY A 91 -12.52 6.90 -8.35
C GLY A 91 -12.56 7.78 -7.10
N LYS A 92 -12.62 7.18 -5.90
CA LYS A 92 -12.69 7.91 -4.62
C LYS A 92 -11.31 8.30 -4.06
N VAL A 93 -10.27 7.53 -4.37
CA VAL A 93 -8.97 7.64 -3.69
C VAL A 93 -7.83 8.08 -4.61
N LYS A 94 -8.00 8.03 -5.93
CA LYS A 94 -6.95 8.33 -6.93
C LYS A 94 -6.25 9.67 -6.69
N LYS A 95 -7.02 10.71 -6.34
CA LYS A 95 -6.47 12.04 -6.03
C LYS A 95 -5.61 12.03 -4.78
N ARG A 96 -6.02 11.30 -3.74
CA ARG A 96 -5.29 11.16 -2.47
C ARG A 96 -3.98 10.42 -2.67
N ILE A 97 -4.02 9.29 -3.38
CA ILE A 97 -2.81 8.54 -3.76
C ILE A 97 -1.83 9.44 -4.50
N SER A 98 -2.30 10.15 -5.54
CA SER A 98 -1.43 11.07 -6.29
C SER A 98 -0.83 12.18 -5.43
N LEU A 99 -1.58 12.70 -4.45
CA LEU A 99 -1.10 13.75 -3.56
C LEU A 99 -0.04 13.22 -2.59
N ALA A 100 -0.29 12.04 -1.99
CA ALA A 100 0.66 11.37 -1.11
C ALA A 100 1.96 11.02 -1.85
N ASP A 101 1.86 10.46 -3.06
CA ASP A 101 3.01 10.16 -3.91
C ASP A 101 3.83 11.43 -4.23
N GLN A 102 3.18 12.55 -4.57
CA GLN A 102 3.86 13.82 -4.81
C GLN A 102 4.57 14.38 -3.56
N ARG A 103 3.91 14.30 -2.40
CA ARG A 103 4.47 14.71 -1.11
C ARG A 103 5.71 13.89 -0.77
N PHE A 104 5.62 12.57 -0.89
CA PHE A 104 6.75 11.68 -0.68
C PHE A 104 7.91 11.98 -1.65
N ILE A 105 7.63 12.17 -2.96
CA ILE A 105 8.64 12.56 -3.95
C ILE A 105 9.32 13.89 -3.55
N LYS A 106 8.58 14.84 -3.00
CA LYS A 106 9.12 16.12 -2.55
C LYS A 106 10.00 15.99 -1.31
N ALA A 107 9.67 15.09 -0.38
CA ALA A 107 10.43 14.83 0.84
C ALA A 107 11.72 14.02 0.60
N THR A 108 11.80 13.31 -0.52
CA THR A 108 12.88 12.33 -0.80
C THR A 108 13.66 12.65 -2.07
N GLU A 109 14.83 12.04 -2.23
CA GLU A 109 15.62 12.06 -3.47
C GLU A 109 15.72 10.65 -4.08
N GLN A 110 15.77 10.59 -5.41
CA GLN A 110 15.88 9.32 -6.14
C GLN A 110 17.28 8.72 -5.99
N THR A 111 17.34 7.39 -5.91
CA THR A 111 18.55 6.57 -5.80
C THR A 111 18.60 5.52 -6.91
N HIS A 112 19.77 4.89 -7.09
CA HIS A 112 19.94 3.73 -7.98
C HIS A 112 19.85 2.39 -7.22
N MET A 113 19.81 2.43 -5.89
CA MET A 113 19.66 1.27 -5.02
C MET A 113 18.27 1.30 -4.41
N ALA A 114 17.56 0.17 -4.49
CA ALA A 114 16.28 0.00 -3.83
C ALA A 114 16.48 -0.17 -2.32
N ASN A 115 15.57 0.42 -1.57
CA ASN A 115 15.24 0.06 -0.19
C ASN A 115 14.26 -1.13 -0.22
N ASP A 116 14.12 -1.84 0.90
CA ASP A 116 13.27 -3.04 1.05
C ASP A 116 13.77 -4.35 0.37
N HIS A 117 13.20 -5.48 0.81
CA HIS A 117 13.55 -6.86 0.46
C HIS A 117 12.70 -7.45 -0.67
N ILE A 118 12.28 -6.65 -1.65
CA ILE A 118 11.64 -7.21 -2.85
C ILE A 118 12.73 -7.84 -3.71
N ASP A 119 12.54 -9.10 -4.11
CA ASP A 119 13.45 -9.77 -5.04
C ASP A 119 13.39 -9.09 -6.42
N ASN A 120 14.50 -8.47 -6.84
CA ASN A 120 14.66 -7.78 -8.13
C ASN A 120 13.59 -6.71 -8.41
N PRO A 121 13.55 -5.61 -7.64
CA PRO A 121 12.55 -4.56 -7.82
C PRO A 121 12.80 -3.83 -9.14
N ASP A 122 11.74 -3.70 -9.93
CA ASP A 122 11.74 -2.84 -11.12
C ASP A 122 11.56 -1.37 -10.72
N MET A 123 12.42 -0.47 -11.23
CA MET A 123 12.43 0.94 -10.84
C MET A 123 11.22 1.72 -11.33
N GLU A 124 10.62 1.36 -12.47
CA GLU A 124 9.43 2.04 -12.97
C GLU A 124 8.21 1.64 -12.14
N LEU A 125 8.09 0.35 -11.83
CA LEU A 125 6.96 -0.19 -11.06
C LEU A 125 7.07 0.09 -9.56
N HIS A 126 8.28 0.05 -8.99
CA HIS A 126 8.56 0.17 -7.55
C HIS A 126 9.34 1.43 -7.22
N TRP A 127 9.11 2.52 -7.96
CA TRP A 127 9.87 3.77 -7.87
C TRP A 127 10.05 4.30 -6.44
N TRP A 128 9.13 4.03 -5.51
CA TRP A 128 9.21 4.50 -4.12
C TRP A 128 10.36 3.84 -3.35
N LEU A 129 10.72 2.60 -3.70
CA LEU A 129 11.86 1.89 -3.12
C LEU A 129 13.19 2.52 -3.51
N PHE A 130 13.25 3.17 -4.67
CA PHE A 130 14.45 3.83 -5.18
C PHE A 130 14.52 5.29 -4.74
N ARG A 131 14.13 5.58 -3.50
CA ARG A 131 14.17 6.92 -2.93
C ARG A 131 14.63 6.89 -1.49
N LYS A 132 15.36 7.90 -1.06
CA LYS A 132 15.79 8.08 0.33
C LYS A 132 15.48 9.49 0.80
N LEU A 133 15.48 9.72 2.11
CA LEU A 133 15.32 11.07 2.68
C LEU A 133 16.37 12.04 2.14
N LYS A 134 15.95 13.28 1.89
CA LYS A 134 16.89 14.36 1.58
C LYS A 134 17.71 14.68 2.83
N LYS A 135 19.01 14.89 2.65
CA LYS A 135 19.90 15.43 3.68
C LYS A 135 19.63 16.89 3.96
#